data_AF-A0A0N1LFQ4-F1
#
_entry.id   AF-A0A0N1LFQ4-F1
#
_cell.length_a   1.000
_cell.length_b   1.000
_cell.length_c   1.000
_cell.angle_alpha   90.00
_cell.angle_beta   90.00
_cell.angle_gamma   90.00
#
_symmetry.space_group_name_H-M   'P 1'
#
loop_
_entity.id
_entity.type
_entity.pdbx_description
1 polymer ?
#
loop_
_entity_poly.entity_id
_entity_poly.type
_entity_poly.pdbx_seq_one_letter_code
_entity_poly.pdbx_strand_id
1 'polypeptide(L)'
;MTSLLPALLIGVASPALAQPAPVAQGIFTNEEQVYFDGEAGRTPPPWTGVQIDPGEGSALVWQTIDRFGTVLASEAVVASADRWRIGDCTLGLTASPDGAMTFSPQSKGCAGAAVPLRIDGAGMTLRLPDGSTTLLRRARPFTCWLTVKRDAAGSAGATSENNEDWLFKSNMRTHDQGGRLRLGGGDSGAPEAIIRIRNVVWPEPTRNRPSLVLYVFTPDDTNRAVAYGWADPGAVRVGINQRWMQASCTLDGAE
;
A
#
# COMPACT_ATOMS: atom_id res chain seq x y z
N MET A 1 26.73 -6.85 -63.93
CA MET A 1 25.76 -5.96 -63.27
C MET A 1 25.71 -6.37 -61.81
N THR A 2 26.48 -5.69 -60.96
CA THR A 2 26.64 -6.04 -59.54
C THR A 2 25.75 -5.08 -58.75
N SER A 3 24.64 -5.59 -58.22
CA SER A 3 23.64 -4.78 -57.51
C SER A 3 24.06 -4.63 -56.05
N LEU A 4 24.35 -3.40 -55.62
CA LEU A 4 24.58 -3.00 -54.23
C LEU A 4 23.24 -2.62 -53.60
N LEU A 5 22.75 -3.42 -52.65
CA LEU A 5 21.62 -3.06 -51.80
C LEU A 5 22.09 -2.19 -50.63
N PRO A 6 21.40 -1.07 -50.31
CA PRO A 6 21.71 -0.25 -49.16
C PRO A 6 21.16 -0.90 -47.88
N ALA A 7 22.01 -1.05 -46.87
CA ALA A 7 21.61 -1.49 -45.54
C ALA A 7 20.89 -0.34 -44.81
N LEU A 8 19.59 -0.53 -44.57
CA LEU A 8 18.76 0.36 -43.78
C LEU A 8 19.02 0.10 -42.29
N LEU A 9 19.74 1.00 -41.62
CA LEU A 9 19.94 0.97 -40.16
C LEU A 9 18.64 1.43 -39.48
N ILE A 10 17.86 0.47 -38.99
CA ILE A 10 16.72 0.73 -38.11
C ILE A 10 17.27 1.04 -36.71
N GLY A 11 17.24 2.32 -36.33
CA GLY A 11 17.56 2.75 -34.97
C GLY A 11 16.47 2.26 -34.01
N VAL A 12 16.79 1.25 -33.20
CA VAL A 12 15.92 0.79 -32.13
C VAL A 12 16.00 1.82 -31.00
N ALA A 13 14.94 2.59 -30.80
CA ALA A 13 14.83 3.45 -29.63
C ALA A 13 14.90 2.55 -28.39
N SER A 14 15.94 2.73 -27.57
CA SER A 14 16.05 2.00 -26.31
C SER A 14 14.89 2.42 -25.41
N PRO A 15 14.18 1.48 -24.76
CA PRO A 15 13.18 1.85 -23.77
C PRO A 15 13.89 2.64 -22.68
N ALA A 16 13.42 3.86 -22.42
CA ALA A 16 13.85 4.62 -21.27
C ALA A 16 13.55 3.77 -20.03
N LEU A 17 14.60 3.25 -19.39
CA LEU A 17 14.48 2.57 -18.11
C LEU A 17 13.81 3.57 -17.16
N ALA A 18 12.62 3.23 -16.67
CA ALA A 18 11.91 4.02 -15.68
C ALA A 18 12.86 4.29 -14.52
N GLN A 19 13.17 5.56 -14.25
CA GLN A 19 13.97 5.91 -13.09
C GLN A 19 13.27 5.39 -11.83
N PRO A 20 13.99 4.78 -10.88
CA PRO A 20 13.39 4.33 -9.64
C PRO A 20 12.70 5.51 -8.97
N ALA A 21 11.48 5.28 -8.47
CA ALA A 21 10.72 6.31 -7.77
C ALA A 21 11.58 6.89 -6.63
N PRO A 22 11.51 8.22 -6.38
CA PRO A 22 12.27 8.84 -5.30
C PRO A 22 12.00 8.11 -3.97
N VAL A 23 13.06 7.84 -3.21
CA VAL A 23 13.02 7.11 -1.91
C VAL A 23 12.03 7.74 -0.92
N ALA A 24 11.66 9.01 -1.10
CA ALA A 24 10.66 9.71 -0.32
C ALA A 24 9.21 9.28 -0.62
N GLN A 25 8.88 9.02 -1.88
CA GLN A 25 7.49 8.91 -2.34
C GLN A 25 6.93 7.50 -2.12
N GLY A 26 5.62 7.38 -1.93
CA GLY A 26 4.91 6.11 -1.81
C GLY A 26 4.14 5.97 -0.49
N ILE A 27 3.60 4.76 -0.28
CA ILE A 27 2.81 4.41 0.90
C ILE A 27 3.69 3.67 1.90
N PHE A 28 3.59 4.00 3.18
CA PHE A 28 4.32 3.40 4.28
C PHE A 28 3.34 3.09 5.42
N THR A 29 3.37 1.88 5.97
CA THR A 29 2.54 1.54 7.13
C THR A 29 3.27 0.66 8.13
N ASN A 30 2.87 0.72 9.39
CA ASN A 30 3.40 -0.16 10.44
C ASN A 30 2.53 -1.41 10.67
N GLU A 31 1.74 -1.85 9.69
CA GLU A 31 0.78 -2.97 9.84
C GLU A 31 1.43 -4.22 10.44
N GLU A 32 2.63 -4.58 9.98
CA GLU A 32 3.32 -5.78 10.48
C GLU A 32 3.75 -5.63 11.93
N GLN A 33 4.30 -4.47 12.30
CA GLN A 33 4.70 -4.21 13.68
C GLN A 33 3.48 -4.29 14.60
N VAL A 34 2.38 -3.64 14.23
CA VAL A 34 1.13 -3.67 15.01
C VAL A 34 0.62 -5.10 15.17
N TYR A 35 0.61 -5.88 14.09
CA TYR A 35 0.15 -7.27 14.12
C TYR A 35 1.05 -8.15 15.00
N PHE A 36 2.37 -8.15 14.77
CA PHE A 36 3.27 -9.04 15.49
C PHE A 36 3.54 -8.64 16.94
N ASP A 37 3.47 -7.34 17.27
CA ASP A 37 3.52 -6.91 18.66
C ASP A 37 2.29 -7.42 19.43
N GLY A 38 1.10 -7.32 18.82
CA GLY A 38 -0.14 -7.86 19.39
C GLY A 38 -0.10 -9.39 19.58
N GLU A 39 0.33 -10.14 18.57
CA GLU A 39 0.48 -11.61 18.67
C GLU A 39 1.51 -12.03 19.74
N ALA A 40 2.56 -11.23 19.92
CA ALA A 40 3.57 -11.45 20.96
C ALA A 40 3.12 -11.02 22.36
N GLY A 41 1.90 -10.51 22.53
CA GLY A 41 1.38 -9.99 23.79
C GLY A 41 2.04 -8.69 24.26
N ARG A 42 2.76 -8.00 23.36
CA ARG A 42 3.32 -6.66 23.62
C ARG A 42 2.26 -5.60 23.32
N THR A 43 2.40 -4.42 23.90
CA THR A 43 1.57 -3.27 23.52
C THR A 43 2.03 -2.78 22.14
N PRO A 44 1.22 -2.92 21.07
CA PRO A 44 1.60 -2.42 19.76
C PRO A 44 1.58 -0.89 19.75
N PRO A 45 2.40 -0.23 18.91
CA PRO A 45 2.22 1.18 18.64
C PRO A 45 0.85 1.44 18.00
N PRO A 46 0.32 2.67 18.04
CA PRO A 46 -0.82 3.05 17.22
C PRO A 46 -0.56 2.72 15.75
N TRP A 47 -1.55 2.14 15.09
CA TRP A 47 -1.44 1.92 13.66
C TRP A 47 -1.32 3.26 12.93
N THR A 48 -0.35 3.34 12.04
CA THR A 48 0.03 4.55 11.33
C THR A 48 0.23 4.22 9.86
N GLY A 49 -0.44 4.96 8.99
CA GLY A 49 -0.23 4.96 7.55
C GLY A 49 0.15 6.35 7.07
N VAL A 50 1.19 6.42 6.26
CA VAL A 50 1.67 7.65 5.63
C VAL A 50 1.76 7.43 4.12
N GLN A 51 1.23 8.35 3.34
CA GLN A 51 1.41 8.42 1.90
C GLN A 51 2.14 9.72 1.56
N ILE A 52 3.22 9.62 0.78
CA ILE A 52 3.97 10.77 0.27
C ILE A 52 3.83 10.80 -1.23
N ASP A 53 3.09 11.79 -1.73
CA ASP A 53 2.80 11.97 -3.14
C ASP A 53 3.46 13.23 -3.70
N PRO A 54 3.68 13.31 -5.02
CA PRO A 54 3.97 14.59 -5.67
C PRO A 54 2.79 15.56 -5.48
N GLY A 55 3.10 16.79 -5.08
CA GLY A 55 2.16 17.92 -5.04
C GLY A 55 2.22 18.76 -6.30
N GLU A 56 1.63 19.96 -6.26
CA GLU A 56 1.78 20.94 -7.33
C GLU A 56 3.24 21.40 -7.45
N GLY A 57 3.77 21.41 -8.68
CA GLY A 57 5.17 21.71 -8.95
C GLY A 57 6.12 20.59 -8.49
N SER A 58 7.26 20.97 -7.90
CA SER A 58 8.23 20.02 -7.32
C SER A 58 8.00 19.77 -5.81
N ALA A 59 6.84 20.17 -5.27
CA ALA A 59 6.49 19.94 -3.88
C ALA A 59 6.12 18.47 -3.63
N LEU A 60 6.25 18.02 -2.39
CA LEU A 60 5.67 16.75 -1.95
C LEU A 60 4.48 17.04 -1.02
N VAL A 61 3.57 16.09 -0.90
CA VAL A 61 2.45 16.14 0.06
C VAL A 61 2.57 14.96 1.00
N TRP A 62 2.57 15.23 2.30
CA TRP A 62 2.53 14.22 3.34
C TRP A 62 1.08 14.01 3.74
N GLN A 63 0.58 12.79 3.58
CA GLN A 63 -0.78 12.42 3.93
C GLN A 63 -0.78 11.35 5.01
N THR A 64 -1.54 11.58 6.08
CA THR A 64 -1.90 10.51 7.02
C THR A 64 -3.10 9.79 6.44
N ILE A 65 -3.02 8.47 6.29
CA ILE A 65 -4.09 7.65 5.72
C ILE A 65 -4.59 6.64 6.75
N ASP A 66 -5.85 6.20 6.61
CA ASP A 66 -6.38 5.06 7.35
C ASP A 66 -6.07 3.72 6.64
N ARG A 67 -6.57 2.62 7.19
CA ARG A 67 -6.34 1.26 6.66
C ARG A 67 -7.02 0.99 5.31
N PHE A 68 -7.93 1.85 4.88
CA PHE A 68 -8.62 1.81 3.61
C PHE A 68 -8.02 2.79 2.60
N GLY A 69 -6.93 3.48 2.96
CA GLY A 69 -6.31 4.52 2.14
C GLY A 69 -7.05 5.86 2.18
N THR A 70 -8.02 6.05 3.07
CA THR A 70 -8.72 7.33 3.24
C THR A 70 -7.75 8.34 3.85
N VAL A 71 -7.59 9.49 3.22
CA VAL A 71 -6.77 10.59 3.75
C VAL A 71 -7.47 11.20 4.97
N LEU A 72 -6.77 11.17 6.12
CA LEU A 72 -7.23 11.73 7.39
C LEU A 72 -6.69 13.15 7.61
N ALA A 73 -5.49 13.43 7.12
CA ALA A 73 -4.84 14.73 7.19
C ALA A 73 -3.82 14.88 6.05
N SER A 74 -3.61 16.10 5.58
CA SER A 74 -2.65 16.43 4.51
C SER A 74 -1.81 17.64 4.91
N GLU A 75 -0.50 17.55 4.70
CA GLU A 75 0.47 18.62 4.95
C GLU A 75 1.37 18.80 3.72
N ALA A 76 1.57 20.04 3.28
CA ALA A 76 2.54 20.32 2.24
C ALA A 76 3.96 20.12 2.79
N VAL A 77 4.82 19.49 1.99
CA VAL A 77 6.23 19.31 2.29
C VAL A 77 7.04 20.25 1.42
N VAL A 78 7.65 21.25 2.05
CA VAL A 78 8.65 22.11 1.39
C VAL A 78 10.00 21.44 1.54
N ALA A 79 10.49 20.83 0.46
CA ALA A 79 11.75 20.09 0.44
C ALA A 79 12.87 20.90 -0.26
N SER A 80 14.04 20.97 0.38
CA SER A 80 15.33 21.36 -0.21
C SER A 80 16.34 20.21 -0.07
N ALA A 81 17.56 20.41 -0.59
CA ALA A 81 18.63 19.39 -0.55
C ALA A 81 19.04 18.98 0.89
N ASP A 82 18.88 19.88 1.86
CA ASP A 82 19.38 19.75 3.23
C ASP A 82 18.28 19.95 4.28
N ARG A 83 17.02 20.13 3.87
CA ARG A 83 15.93 20.45 4.78
C ARG A 83 14.56 20.09 4.24
N TRP A 84 13.70 19.56 5.11
CA TRP A 84 12.26 19.44 4.85
C TRP A 84 11.49 20.29 5.86
N ARG A 85 10.37 20.88 5.42
CA ARG A 85 9.37 21.46 6.31
C ARG A 85 8.03 20.79 6.08
N ILE A 86 7.47 20.20 7.14
CA ILE A 86 6.15 19.54 7.16
C ILE A 86 5.31 20.30 8.18
N GLY A 87 4.28 21.01 7.73
CA GLY A 87 3.56 21.97 8.57
C GLY A 87 4.53 22.97 9.22
N ASP A 88 4.52 23.07 10.55
CA ASP A 88 5.42 23.93 11.33
C ASP A 88 6.74 23.25 11.74
N CYS A 89 6.90 21.96 11.44
CA CYS A 89 8.12 21.22 11.77
C CYS A 89 9.16 21.34 10.65
N THR A 90 10.28 21.96 10.97
CA THR A 90 11.50 21.96 10.14
C THR A 90 12.44 20.84 10.57
N LEU A 91 12.86 20.03 9.60
CA LEU A 91 13.77 18.90 9.73
C LEU A 91 15.03 19.16 8.89
N GLY A 92 16.21 19.04 9.49
CA GLY A 92 17.47 18.97 8.75
C GLY A 92 17.59 17.59 8.10
N LEU A 93 17.96 17.56 6.82
CA LEU A 93 18.08 16.35 6.01
C LEU A 93 19.55 16.06 5.72
N THR A 94 19.94 14.80 5.89
CA THR A 94 21.20 14.27 5.38
C THR A 94 20.89 13.09 4.48
N ALA A 95 21.19 13.23 3.20
CA ALA A 95 21.10 12.15 2.23
C ALA A 95 22.42 11.33 2.24
N SER A 96 22.28 10.01 2.21
CA SER A 96 23.38 9.07 2.09
C SER A 96 23.56 8.66 0.61
N PRO A 97 24.78 8.23 0.19
CA PRO A 97 25.02 7.79 -1.19
C PRO A 97 24.13 6.64 -1.67
N ASP A 98 23.61 5.83 -0.74
CA ASP A 98 22.65 4.74 -1.01
C ASP A 98 21.19 5.24 -1.20
N GLY A 99 20.98 6.56 -1.19
CA GLY A 99 19.68 7.19 -1.32
C GLY A 99 18.87 7.28 -0.02
N ALA A 100 19.38 6.74 1.10
CA ALA A 100 18.71 6.88 2.38
C ALA A 100 18.74 8.33 2.87
N MET A 101 17.64 8.77 3.46
CA MET A 101 17.47 10.11 4.02
C MET A 101 17.35 10.02 5.54
N THR A 102 18.17 10.76 6.27
CA THR A 102 18.08 10.89 7.73
C THR A 102 17.64 12.30 8.09
N PHE A 103 16.74 12.39 9.06
CA PHE A 103 16.08 13.63 9.45
C PHE A 103 16.36 13.96 10.91
N SER A 104 16.66 15.22 11.18
CA SER A 104 16.86 15.74 12.54
C SER A 104 15.92 16.91 12.80
N PRO A 105 15.12 16.92 13.89
CA PRO A 105 14.31 18.08 14.25
C PRO A 105 15.17 19.32 14.48
N GLN A 106 14.86 20.41 13.77
CA GLN A 106 15.58 21.70 13.86
C GLN A 106 14.71 22.83 14.43
N SER A 107 13.46 22.55 14.78
CA SER A 107 12.50 23.56 15.24
C SER A 107 11.61 23.04 16.37
N LYS A 108 11.07 23.95 17.19
CA LYS A 108 10.14 23.60 18.27
C LYS A 108 8.80 23.05 17.74
N GLY A 109 8.42 23.41 16.51
CA GLY A 109 7.20 22.92 15.85
C GLY A 109 7.18 21.40 15.60
N CYS A 110 8.31 20.71 15.81
CA CYS A 110 8.38 19.26 15.75
C CYS A 110 7.97 18.56 17.06
N ALA A 111 7.80 19.29 18.17
CA ALA A 111 7.38 18.70 19.44
C ALA A 111 5.90 18.25 19.34
N GLY A 112 5.60 17.02 19.76
CA GLY A 112 4.25 16.46 19.67
C GLY A 112 3.77 16.12 18.24
N ALA A 113 4.61 16.27 17.22
CA ALA A 113 4.30 15.90 15.85
C ALA A 113 4.90 14.54 15.48
N ALA A 114 4.18 13.79 14.63
CA ALA A 114 4.76 12.63 13.95
C ALA A 114 5.76 13.12 12.89
N VAL A 115 7.01 12.69 12.97
CA VAL A 115 8.07 13.16 12.06
C VAL A 115 8.94 12.00 11.58
N PRO A 116 9.36 11.98 10.31
CA PRO A 116 10.32 10.99 9.84
C PRO A 116 11.65 11.20 10.55
N LEU A 117 12.30 10.11 10.94
CA LEU A 117 13.69 10.08 11.41
C LEU A 117 14.60 9.53 10.32
N ARG A 118 14.10 8.56 9.55
CA ARG A 118 14.81 7.96 8.42
C ARG A 118 13.82 7.48 7.38
N ILE A 119 14.14 7.65 6.09
CA ILE A 119 13.43 7.04 4.97
C ILE A 119 14.47 6.38 4.06
N ASP A 120 14.26 5.11 3.72
CA ASP A 120 15.10 4.36 2.78
C ASP A 120 14.25 3.41 1.91
N GLY A 121 14.91 2.53 1.15
CA GLY A 121 14.25 1.57 0.27
C GLY A 121 13.35 0.57 1.01
N ALA A 122 13.60 0.31 2.30
CA ALA A 122 12.81 -0.63 3.09
C ALA A 122 11.60 0.03 3.75
N GLY A 123 11.71 1.31 4.11
CA GLY A 123 10.59 2.03 4.71
C GLY A 123 10.97 3.34 5.38
N MET A 124 10.19 3.70 6.39
CA MET A 124 10.31 4.92 7.17
C MET A 124 10.35 4.58 8.65
N THR A 125 11.40 5.02 9.35
CA THR A 125 11.37 5.12 10.81
C THR A 125 10.70 6.43 11.18
N LEU A 126 9.60 6.36 11.91
CA LEU A 126 8.79 7.50 12.31
C LEU A 126 8.86 7.67 13.83
N ARG A 127 9.09 8.89 14.29
CA ARG A 127 8.86 9.27 15.69
C ARG A 127 7.40 9.70 15.84
N LEU A 128 6.69 9.11 16.78
CA LEU A 128 5.30 9.42 17.09
C LEU A 128 5.17 10.64 18.01
N PRO A 129 3.96 11.23 18.14
CA PRO A 129 3.71 12.37 19.03
C PRO A 129 4.14 12.17 20.48
N ASP A 130 4.04 10.95 20.99
CA ASP A 130 4.45 10.56 22.35
C ASP A 130 5.97 10.37 22.51
N GLY A 131 6.75 10.54 21.44
CA GLY A 131 8.20 10.38 21.41
C GLY A 131 8.68 8.96 21.15
N SER A 132 7.79 7.96 21.14
CA SER A 132 8.13 6.59 20.74
C SER A 132 8.44 6.51 19.24
N THR A 133 9.02 5.39 18.80
CA THR A 133 9.35 5.16 17.38
C THR A 133 8.67 3.92 16.83
N THR A 134 8.23 3.99 15.58
CA THR A 134 7.65 2.86 14.85
C THR A 134 8.28 2.76 13.46
N LEU A 135 8.37 1.53 12.95
CA LEU A 135 8.85 1.25 11.60
C LEU A 135 7.66 1.09 10.66
N LEU A 136 7.54 1.99 9.69
CA LEU A 136 6.57 1.91 8.62
C LEU A 136 7.24 1.29 7.41
N ARG A 137 6.82 0.10 7.01
CA ARG A 137 7.34 -0.58 5.82
C ARG A 137 6.78 0.06 4.56
N ARG A 138 7.64 0.18 3.55
CA ARG A 138 7.25 0.65 2.22
C ARG A 138 6.31 -0.37 1.58
N ALA A 139 5.15 0.10 1.14
CA ALA A 139 4.16 -0.73 0.50
C ALA A 139 4.32 -0.76 -1.02
N ARG A 140 4.00 -1.90 -1.61
CA ARG A 140 3.82 -2.03 -3.05
C ARG A 140 2.34 -1.78 -3.38
N PRO A 141 2.04 -0.94 -4.38
CA PRO A 141 0.67 -0.64 -4.77
C PRO A 141 0.06 -1.79 -5.59
N PHE A 142 -1.22 -2.07 -5.37
CA PHE A 142 -1.97 -3.12 -6.05
C PHE A 142 -3.31 -2.58 -6.55
N THR A 143 -3.72 -3.03 -7.73
CA THR A 143 -5.06 -2.82 -8.28
C THR A 143 -5.82 -4.14 -8.25
N CYS A 144 -7.01 -4.11 -7.67
CA CYS A 144 -7.87 -5.27 -7.48
C CYS A 144 -9.19 -5.15 -8.25
N TRP A 145 -9.78 -6.30 -8.50
CA TRP A 145 -11.21 -6.43 -8.70
C TRP A 145 -11.80 -7.35 -7.63
N LEU A 146 -13.04 -7.06 -7.23
CA LEU A 146 -13.81 -7.85 -6.28
C LEU A 146 -15.18 -8.15 -6.88
N THR A 147 -15.72 -9.32 -6.56
CA THR A 147 -17.10 -9.69 -6.82
C THR A 147 -17.70 -10.38 -5.62
N VAL A 148 -18.93 -10.05 -5.27
CA VAL A 148 -19.67 -10.65 -4.14
C VAL A 148 -21.06 -11.05 -4.61
N LYS A 149 -21.47 -12.27 -4.29
CA LYS A 149 -22.78 -12.80 -4.66
C LYS A 149 -23.86 -12.02 -3.91
N ARG A 150 -24.89 -11.59 -4.63
CA ARG A 150 -26.05 -10.92 -4.06
C ARG A 150 -26.88 -11.88 -3.20
N ASP A 151 -27.62 -11.31 -2.26
CA ASP A 151 -28.63 -12.06 -1.54
C ASP A 151 -29.85 -12.34 -2.43
N ALA A 152 -30.77 -13.19 -1.98
CA ALA A 152 -31.92 -13.59 -2.81
C ALA A 152 -32.81 -12.40 -3.21
N ALA A 153 -32.88 -11.36 -2.37
CA ALA A 153 -33.62 -10.13 -2.67
C ALA A 153 -32.89 -9.27 -3.72
N GLY A 154 -31.57 -9.14 -3.60
CA GLY A 154 -30.72 -8.44 -4.55
C GLY A 154 -30.52 -9.16 -5.89
N SER A 155 -30.74 -10.48 -5.93
CA SER A 155 -30.73 -11.33 -7.13
C SER A 155 -32.07 -11.36 -7.88
N ALA A 156 -33.09 -10.61 -7.44
CA ALA A 156 -34.41 -10.63 -8.09
C ALA A 156 -34.33 -10.11 -9.55
N GLY A 157 -34.31 -11.04 -10.51
CA GLY A 157 -34.19 -10.75 -11.95
C GLY A 157 -32.90 -11.27 -12.60
N ALA A 158 -31.97 -11.79 -11.81
CA ALA A 158 -30.73 -12.33 -12.34
C ALA A 158 -30.93 -13.67 -13.08
N THR A 159 -30.24 -13.80 -14.21
CA THR A 159 -30.14 -15.02 -15.00
C THR A 159 -28.66 -15.38 -15.16
N SER A 160 -28.36 -16.62 -15.54
CA SER A 160 -26.99 -17.03 -15.86
C SER A 160 -26.37 -16.24 -17.01
N GLU A 161 -27.19 -15.54 -17.81
CA GLU A 161 -26.77 -14.77 -18.98
C GLU A 161 -26.43 -13.30 -18.66
N ASN A 162 -27.09 -12.69 -17.67
CA ASN A 162 -26.87 -11.27 -17.34
C ASN A 162 -25.91 -11.03 -16.15
N ASN A 163 -25.49 -12.09 -15.44
CA ASN A 163 -24.56 -12.02 -14.30
C ASN A 163 -24.96 -11.00 -13.21
N GLU A 164 -26.26 -10.67 -13.13
CA GLU A 164 -26.80 -9.70 -12.16
C GLU A 164 -26.78 -10.25 -10.73
N ASP A 165 -26.56 -11.56 -10.58
CA ASP A 165 -26.37 -12.28 -9.30
C ASP A 165 -25.14 -11.83 -8.51
N TRP A 166 -24.25 -11.04 -9.13
CA TRP A 166 -22.99 -10.65 -8.54
C TRP A 166 -22.85 -9.12 -8.53
N LEU A 167 -22.47 -8.59 -7.38
CA LEU A 167 -21.98 -7.23 -7.26
C LEU A 167 -20.49 -7.23 -7.62
N PHE A 168 -20.12 -6.57 -8.71
CA PHE A 168 -18.74 -6.49 -9.20
C PHE A 168 -18.19 -5.07 -9.10
N LYS A 169 -16.91 -4.94 -8.73
CA LYS A 169 -16.17 -3.68 -8.79
C LYS A 169 -14.73 -3.94 -9.20
N SER A 170 -14.28 -3.24 -10.24
CA SER A 170 -12.89 -3.27 -10.74
C SER A 170 -12.13 -2.01 -10.37
N ASN A 171 -10.83 -1.98 -10.69
CA ASN A 171 -9.93 -0.84 -10.51
C ASN A 171 -9.87 -0.31 -9.07
N MET A 172 -10.02 -1.21 -8.09
CA MET A 172 -9.96 -0.87 -6.68
C MET A 172 -8.51 -0.86 -6.21
N ARG A 173 -7.98 0.30 -5.83
CA ARG A 173 -6.58 0.46 -5.45
C ARG A 173 -6.34 0.18 -3.96
N THR A 174 -5.28 -0.54 -3.66
CA THR A 174 -4.82 -0.86 -2.30
C THR A 174 -3.30 -1.08 -2.31
N HIS A 175 -2.74 -1.61 -1.22
CA HIS A 175 -1.32 -1.90 -1.11
C HIS A 175 -1.06 -3.11 -0.20
N ASP A 176 0.12 -3.71 -0.32
CA ASP A 176 0.47 -4.96 0.36
C ASP A 176 1.04 -4.82 1.77
N GLN A 177 0.81 -3.68 2.43
CA GLN A 177 1.20 -3.47 3.83
C GLN A 177 -0.05 -3.25 4.68
N GLY A 178 -1.02 -4.15 4.56
CA GLY A 178 -2.26 -4.12 5.32
C GLY A 178 -3.39 -3.31 4.72
N GLY A 179 -3.25 -2.83 3.48
CA GLY A 179 -4.29 -2.07 2.79
C GLY A 179 -5.56 -2.89 2.61
N ARG A 180 -6.72 -2.23 2.77
CA ARG A 180 -8.03 -2.88 2.82
C ARG A 180 -8.99 -2.33 1.78
N LEU A 181 -9.84 -3.21 1.27
CA LEU A 181 -10.92 -2.87 0.34
C LEU A 181 -12.22 -3.49 0.85
N ARG A 182 -13.35 -2.81 0.61
CA ARG A 182 -14.69 -3.32 0.92
C ARG A 182 -15.58 -3.32 -0.31
N LEU A 183 -16.45 -4.31 -0.40
CA LEU A 183 -17.52 -4.38 -1.40
C LEU A 183 -18.75 -5.06 -0.78
N GLY A 184 -19.94 -4.53 -1.06
CA GLY A 184 -21.19 -5.01 -0.48
C GLY A 184 -21.63 -4.19 0.73
N GLY A 185 -22.60 -4.71 1.50
CA GLY A 185 -23.15 -4.07 2.70
C GLY A 185 -24.15 -2.95 2.42
N GLY A 186 -24.81 -2.47 3.47
CA GLY A 186 -25.88 -1.46 3.36
C GLY A 186 -26.97 -1.89 2.36
N ASP A 187 -27.35 -0.98 1.48
CA ASP A 187 -28.39 -1.21 0.47
C ASP A 187 -27.86 -1.86 -0.83
N SER A 188 -26.65 -2.42 -0.81
CA SER A 188 -26.02 -2.96 -2.02
C SER A 188 -26.67 -4.25 -2.53
N GLY A 189 -27.55 -4.89 -1.76
CA GLY A 189 -28.12 -6.22 -2.06
C GLY A 189 -27.08 -7.35 -2.07
N ALA A 190 -25.96 -7.18 -1.38
CA ALA A 190 -24.90 -8.19 -1.25
C ALA A 190 -24.29 -8.09 0.16
N PRO A 191 -23.85 -9.20 0.79
CA PRO A 191 -23.14 -9.13 2.06
C PRO A 191 -21.84 -8.33 1.91
N GLU A 192 -21.40 -7.64 2.97
CA GLU A 192 -20.11 -6.95 2.94
C GLU A 192 -18.95 -7.96 2.99
N ALA A 193 -18.05 -7.87 2.02
CA ALA A 193 -16.77 -8.53 2.02
C ALA A 193 -15.65 -7.51 2.16
N ILE A 194 -14.70 -7.77 3.06
CA ILE A 194 -13.52 -6.93 3.25
C ILE A 194 -12.30 -7.77 2.91
N ILE A 195 -11.44 -7.29 2.00
CA ILE A 195 -10.15 -7.93 1.76
C ILE A 195 -9.01 -7.11 2.36
N ARG A 196 -7.93 -7.79 2.75
CA ARG A 196 -6.67 -7.16 3.21
C ARG A 196 -5.49 -7.84 2.54
N ILE A 197 -4.55 -7.07 2.00
CA ILE A 197 -3.31 -7.60 1.43
C ILE A 197 -2.14 -7.37 2.38
N ARG A 198 -1.31 -8.39 2.58
CA ARG A 198 -0.05 -8.29 3.32
C ARG A 198 1.06 -9.04 2.59
N ASN A 199 2.20 -8.42 2.36
CA ASN A 199 3.45 -9.10 2.04
C ASN A 199 4.20 -9.36 3.35
N VAL A 200 3.86 -10.50 3.95
CA VAL A 200 4.21 -10.84 5.32
C VAL A 200 5.70 -11.15 5.43
N VAL A 201 6.40 -10.46 6.32
CA VAL A 201 7.73 -10.84 6.78
C VAL A 201 7.68 -11.17 8.26
N TRP A 202 8.01 -12.42 8.56
CA TRP A 202 7.97 -12.91 9.93
C TRP A 202 9.17 -12.39 10.73
N PRO A 203 8.95 -11.91 11.97
CA PRO A 203 10.05 -11.50 12.84
C PRO A 203 10.88 -12.73 13.27
N GLU A 204 12.18 -12.53 13.46
CA GLU A 204 13.06 -13.56 14.01
C GLU A 204 12.85 -13.74 15.53
N PRO A 205 13.07 -14.95 16.06
CA PRO A 205 13.32 -16.20 15.34
C PRO A 205 12.03 -16.83 14.81
N THR A 206 12.02 -17.30 13.56
CA THR A 206 10.84 -17.94 12.96
C THR A 206 11.22 -19.03 11.96
N ARG A 207 10.35 -20.04 11.84
CA ARG A 207 10.41 -21.05 10.76
C ARG A 207 9.44 -20.75 9.62
N ASN A 208 8.58 -19.75 9.79
CA ASN A 208 7.60 -19.38 8.77
C ASN A 208 8.28 -18.67 7.60
N ARG A 209 7.78 -18.91 6.39
CA ARG A 209 8.29 -18.27 5.18
C ARG A 209 7.53 -16.98 4.90
N PRO A 210 8.20 -15.92 4.41
CA PRO A 210 7.51 -14.74 3.90
C PRO A 210 6.50 -15.11 2.81
N SER A 211 5.38 -14.39 2.72
CA SER A 211 4.32 -14.68 1.74
C SER A 211 3.50 -13.45 1.42
N LEU A 212 3.07 -13.32 0.17
CA LEU A 212 2.00 -12.39 -0.20
C LEU A 212 0.67 -13.05 0.13
N VAL A 213 -0.14 -12.42 0.98
CA VAL A 213 -1.38 -12.99 1.49
C VAL A 213 -2.54 -12.03 1.22
N LEU A 214 -3.64 -12.56 0.69
CA LEU A 214 -4.93 -11.91 0.56
C LEU A 214 -5.87 -12.55 1.58
N TYR A 215 -6.25 -11.79 2.60
CA TYR A 215 -7.21 -12.18 3.63
C TYR A 215 -8.61 -11.69 3.26
N VAL A 216 -9.63 -12.44 3.67
CA VAL A 216 -11.05 -12.09 3.55
C VAL A 216 -11.65 -12.02 4.95
N PHE A 217 -12.41 -10.95 5.22
CA PHE A 217 -13.15 -10.73 6.47
C PHE A 217 -14.62 -10.43 6.16
N THR A 218 -15.46 -10.67 7.16
CA THR A 218 -16.83 -10.16 7.24
C THR A 218 -16.86 -8.92 8.15
N PRO A 219 -17.91 -8.08 8.07
CA PRO A 219 -18.04 -6.91 8.96
C PRO A 219 -18.06 -7.28 10.45
N ASP A 220 -18.53 -8.48 10.80
CA ASP A 220 -18.67 -8.93 12.19
C ASP A 220 -17.33 -9.08 12.93
N ASP A 221 -16.27 -9.46 12.21
CA ASP A 221 -14.93 -9.65 12.77
C ASP A 221 -13.86 -9.28 11.74
N THR A 222 -13.25 -8.10 11.92
CA THR A 222 -12.18 -7.60 11.05
C THR A 222 -10.77 -7.95 11.55
N ASN A 223 -10.66 -8.74 12.63
CA ASN A 223 -9.40 -9.20 13.19
C ASN A 223 -9.10 -10.64 12.77
N ARG A 224 -10.11 -11.50 12.65
CA ARG A 224 -9.98 -12.89 12.21
C ARG A 224 -10.52 -13.08 10.80
N ALA A 225 -9.63 -13.43 9.88
CA ALA A 225 -10.03 -13.71 8.51
C ALA A 225 -10.90 -14.97 8.42
N VAL A 226 -11.98 -14.92 7.63
CA VAL A 226 -12.83 -16.09 7.36
C VAL A 226 -12.21 -17.00 6.29
N ALA A 227 -11.33 -16.45 5.45
CA ALA A 227 -10.55 -17.19 4.48
C ALA A 227 -9.31 -16.38 4.10
N TYR A 228 -8.30 -17.05 3.54
CA TYR A 228 -7.16 -16.38 2.94
C TYR A 228 -6.53 -17.23 1.83
N GLY A 229 -5.94 -16.57 0.85
CA GLY A 229 -5.08 -17.16 -0.16
C GLY A 229 -3.67 -16.58 -0.04
N TRP A 230 -2.64 -17.37 -0.35
CA TRP A 230 -1.26 -16.92 -0.32
C TRP A 230 -0.49 -17.32 -1.57
N ALA A 231 0.55 -16.55 -1.86
CA ALA A 231 1.49 -16.74 -2.96
C ALA A 231 2.91 -16.44 -2.48
N ASP A 232 3.89 -16.68 -3.34
CA ASP A 232 5.26 -16.25 -3.10
C ASP A 232 5.32 -14.74 -2.79
N PRO A 233 6.22 -14.28 -1.92
CA PRO A 233 6.31 -12.86 -1.52
C PRO A 233 6.60 -11.93 -2.72
N GLY A 234 7.27 -12.47 -3.75
CA GLY A 234 7.55 -11.79 -5.02
C GLY A 234 6.45 -11.89 -6.08
N ALA A 235 5.34 -12.59 -5.81
CA ALA A 235 4.26 -12.72 -6.78
C ALA A 235 3.66 -11.35 -7.13
N VAL A 236 3.38 -11.15 -8.42
CA VAL A 236 2.75 -9.92 -8.94
C VAL A 236 1.22 -10.01 -8.97
N ARG A 237 0.65 -11.16 -8.60
CA ARG A 237 -0.79 -11.38 -8.53
C ARG A 237 -1.13 -12.35 -7.40
N VAL A 238 -2.22 -12.08 -6.70
CA VAL A 238 -2.82 -12.98 -5.71
C VAL A 238 -4.35 -12.93 -5.85
N GLY A 239 -5.01 -14.07 -5.69
CA GLY A 239 -6.46 -14.15 -5.82
C GLY A 239 -7.06 -15.22 -4.92
N ILE A 240 -8.38 -15.14 -4.74
CA ILE A 240 -9.16 -16.08 -3.95
C ILE A 240 -10.58 -16.22 -4.52
N ASN A 241 -11.14 -17.43 -4.42
CA ASN A 241 -12.54 -17.70 -4.73
C ASN A 241 -13.16 -18.50 -3.56
N GLN A 242 -14.17 -17.93 -2.92
CA GLN A 242 -14.89 -18.55 -1.79
C GLN A 242 -16.32 -18.97 -2.17
N ARG A 243 -16.66 -19.03 -3.47
CA ARG A 243 -18.01 -19.28 -4.04
C ARG A 243 -19.08 -18.25 -3.71
N TRP A 244 -18.94 -17.47 -2.65
CA TRP A 244 -19.80 -16.33 -2.31
C TRP A 244 -19.13 -14.98 -2.60
N MET A 245 -17.81 -14.97 -2.73
CA MET A 245 -17.02 -13.83 -3.20
C MET A 245 -15.81 -14.32 -4.01
N GLN A 246 -15.32 -13.47 -4.92
CA GLN A 246 -14.03 -13.66 -5.58
C GLN A 246 -13.27 -12.34 -5.62
N ALA A 247 -11.94 -12.41 -5.53
CA ALA A 247 -11.09 -11.25 -5.66
C ALA A 247 -9.78 -11.64 -6.32
N SER A 248 -9.21 -10.72 -7.09
CA SER A 248 -7.83 -10.81 -7.55
C SER A 248 -7.21 -9.42 -7.49
N CYS A 249 -5.96 -9.38 -7.09
CA CYS A 249 -5.16 -8.18 -6.97
C CYS A 249 -3.86 -8.37 -7.73
N THR A 250 -3.55 -7.41 -8.59
CA THR A 250 -2.32 -7.37 -9.39
C THR A 250 -1.47 -6.19 -8.94
N LEU A 251 -0.16 -6.40 -8.85
CA LEU A 251 0.83 -5.36 -8.57
C LEU A 251 0.77 -4.31 -9.69
N ASP A 252 0.71 -3.03 -9.33
CA ASP A 252 0.62 -1.98 -10.34
C ASP A 252 1.89 -1.95 -11.23
N GLY A 253 1.69 -1.82 -12.54
CA GLY A 253 2.77 -1.82 -13.53
C GLY A 253 3.33 -3.20 -13.89
N ALA A 254 2.76 -4.29 -13.36
CA ALA A 254 3.18 -5.65 -13.71
C ALA A 254 2.56 -6.18 -15.01
N GLU A 255 1.49 -5.54 -15.52
CA GLU A 255 0.75 -5.91 -16.74
C GLU A 255 0.44 -4.68 -17.61
#